data_AF-A0A1Z5JLL3-F1
#
_entry.id   AF-A0A1Z5JLL3-F1
#
_cell.length_a   1.000
_cell.length_b   1.000
_cell.length_c   1.000
_cell.angle_alpha   90.00
_cell.angle_beta   90.00
_cell.angle_gamma   90.00
#
_symmetry.space_group_name_H-M   'P 1'
#
loop_
_entity.id
_entity.type
_entity.pdbx_description
1 polymer ?
#
loop_
_entity_poly.entity_id
_entity_poly.type
_entity_poly.pdbx_seq_one_letter_code
_entity_poly.pdbx_strand_id
1 'polypeptide(L)'
;MTDADEQMMIQRARTHLNDVVLYIPVATKAAYLEALVQCPHLVESESNPDKFLRFENFNYWSAAGRLVTYWRKRKEYFGDRAFLPMDLSGEGAMNEEDLRPMAAGCITMIPNSNIIIHDRTCVSDAGDEATKLRRRFFFMQTLMDPCFRSGKGTRLFIYGFEISDMRRRMNTEAKLLFEDAFPIPNMEAVHLLFVKEKSQTVWQYLLPLGLEQMSGLISQLKVHNFDLVEDIAEGLSGYGVTRSHLPPKLGGHYTVEFSSFVLAHRLPLFTANRIQKKLFLNSFGEKQEDRINSGDVHRAPQRGYEGKGSLELLLDYFMKRAPDLPDVAEADSLNPLRPFPGSPTSDSWQHQDELANEILSRDIATYQGLSVPLYHDSDAKALSRYQCLVRQQIEFFESTEDDVSSCIRGRNRLIVFGQVGIRCRHCAHLPRQNRAMAATYYPTTLEGIYQTAQNLARKHLIGSCPHVPPDCRQRLTDLCESKSALGTGKRYWAEKAQMSGVVEDDSILRFR
;
A
#
# COMPACT_ATOMS: atom_id res chain seq x y z
N MET A 1 2.40 11.38 28.79
CA MET A 1 0.98 11.59 28.45
C MET A 1 0.18 10.68 29.36
N THR A 2 -0.79 11.21 30.11
CA THR A 2 -1.61 10.37 31.00
C THR A 2 -2.69 9.64 30.19
N ASP A 3 -3.23 8.53 30.69
CA ASP A 3 -4.33 7.80 30.02
C ASP A 3 -5.55 8.71 29.76
N ALA A 4 -5.79 9.68 30.64
CA ALA A 4 -6.84 10.69 30.48
C ALA A 4 -6.57 11.65 29.31
N ASP A 5 -5.31 12.03 29.09
CA ASP A 5 -4.92 12.87 27.95
C ASP A 5 -5.09 12.11 26.63
N GLU A 6 -4.76 10.81 26.59
CA GLU A 6 -4.96 9.97 25.40
C GLU A 6 -6.45 9.83 25.06
N GLN A 7 -7.29 9.54 26.06
CA GLN A 7 -8.73 9.44 25.85
C GLN A 7 -9.33 10.74 25.33
N MET A 8 -8.92 11.89 25.88
CA MET A 8 -9.38 13.19 25.42
C MET A 8 -8.91 13.49 23.99
N MET A 9 -7.67 13.15 23.64
CA MET A 9 -7.13 13.28 22.28
C MET A 9 -7.94 12.45 21.28
N ILE A 10 -8.22 11.19 21.60
CA ILE A 10 -8.99 10.28 20.75
C ILE A 10 -10.42 10.79 20.57
N GLN A 11 -11.06 11.28 21.65
CA GLN A 11 -12.41 11.82 21.56
C GLN A 11 -12.48 13.03 20.63
N ARG A 12 -11.53 13.96 20.74
CA ARG A 12 -11.43 15.10 19.80
C ARG A 12 -11.20 14.64 18.36
N ALA A 13 -10.33 13.65 18.17
CA ALA A 13 -10.07 13.07 16.86
C ALA A 13 -11.30 12.41 16.23
N ARG A 14 -12.13 11.73 17.02
CA ARG A 14 -13.43 11.19 16.58
C ARG A 14 -14.39 12.30 16.14
N THR A 15 -14.47 13.40 16.88
CA THR A 15 -15.28 14.56 16.48
C THR A 15 -14.84 15.11 15.12
N HIS A 16 -13.54 15.35 14.93
CA HIS A 16 -13.02 15.84 13.66
C HIS A 16 -13.20 14.85 12.50
N LEU A 17 -13.09 13.54 12.76
CA LEU A 17 -13.39 12.51 11.77
C LEU A 17 -14.85 12.60 11.31
N ASN A 18 -15.78 12.74 12.24
CA ASN A 18 -17.21 12.88 11.91
C ASN A 18 -17.47 14.15 11.10
N ASP A 19 -16.84 15.27 11.45
CA ASP A 19 -16.97 16.53 10.70
C ASP A 19 -16.49 16.37 9.27
N VAL A 20 -15.33 15.74 9.07
CA VAL A 20 -14.75 15.49 7.74
C VAL A 20 -15.65 14.60 6.89
N VAL A 21 -16.28 13.59 7.48
CA VAL A 21 -17.26 12.73 6.77
C VAL A 21 -18.41 13.55 6.19
N LEU A 22 -18.81 14.68 6.79
CA LEU A 22 -19.86 15.56 6.24
C LEU A 22 -19.48 16.18 4.89
N TYR A 23 -18.19 16.40 4.64
CA TYR A 23 -17.69 16.98 3.39
C TYR A 23 -17.42 15.95 2.29
N ILE A 24 -17.36 14.65 2.62
CA ILE A 24 -17.24 13.59 1.62
C ILE A 24 -18.55 13.52 0.78
N PRO A 25 -18.47 13.37 -0.55
CA PRO A 25 -19.66 13.27 -1.39
C PRO A 25 -20.63 12.17 -0.95
N VAL A 26 -21.93 12.46 -0.97
CA VAL A 26 -22.98 11.54 -0.48
C VAL A 26 -22.91 10.18 -1.17
N ALA A 27 -22.72 10.15 -2.49
CA ALA A 27 -22.61 8.91 -3.26
C ALA A 27 -21.46 8.01 -2.77
N THR A 28 -20.38 8.61 -2.27
CA THR A 28 -19.22 7.87 -1.76
C THR A 28 -19.46 7.35 -0.35
N LYS A 29 -20.05 8.16 0.54
CA LYS A 29 -20.26 7.83 1.96
C LYS A 29 -21.59 7.15 2.31
N ALA A 30 -22.50 6.99 1.35
CA ALA A 30 -23.85 6.47 1.60
C ALA A 30 -23.87 5.15 2.39
N ALA A 31 -23.05 4.18 2.00
CA ALA A 31 -22.97 2.88 2.68
C ALA A 31 -22.45 3.00 4.14
N TYR A 32 -21.54 3.95 4.41
CA TYR A 32 -21.04 4.19 5.76
C TYR A 32 -22.10 4.85 6.65
N LEU A 33 -22.82 5.84 6.12
CA LEU A 33 -23.92 6.48 6.84
C LEU A 33 -25.05 5.48 7.15
N GLU A 34 -25.36 4.60 6.21
CA GLU A 34 -26.32 3.53 6.41
C GLU A 34 -25.86 2.55 7.50
N ALA A 35 -24.58 2.18 7.53
CA ALA A 35 -24.02 1.34 8.58
C ALA A 35 -24.09 1.99 9.97
N LEU A 36 -23.84 3.29 10.07
CA LEU A 36 -23.98 4.04 11.33
C LEU A 36 -25.43 4.01 11.87
N VAL A 37 -26.42 3.91 10.98
CA VAL A 37 -27.83 3.82 11.37
C VAL A 37 -28.25 2.38 11.65
N GLN A 38 -27.94 1.43 10.76
CA GLN A 38 -28.43 0.05 10.82
C GLN A 38 -27.64 -0.82 11.80
N CYS A 39 -26.32 -0.65 11.85
CA CYS A 39 -25.44 -1.52 12.64
C CYS A 39 -24.27 -0.75 13.29
N PRO A 40 -24.54 0.28 14.12
CA PRO A 40 -23.48 1.08 14.76
C PRO A 40 -22.53 0.24 15.63
N HIS A 41 -23.04 -0.85 16.22
CA HIS A 41 -22.23 -1.80 16.98
C HIS A 41 -21.17 -2.50 16.10
N LEU A 42 -21.48 -2.83 14.84
CA LEU A 42 -20.51 -3.39 13.89
C LEU A 42 -19.52 -2.34 13.41
N VAL A 43 -19.94 -1.08 13.29
CA VAL A 43 -19.01 0.02 12.99
C VAL A 43 -17.94 0.11 14.08
N GLU A 44 -18.32 0.02 15.35
CA GLU A 44 -17.38 0.09 16.48
C GLU A 44 -16.54 -1.18 16.68
N SER A 45 -17.08 -2.37 16.39
CA SER A 45 -16.35 -3.63 16.59
C SER A 45 -15.48 -4.02 15.38
N GLU A 46 -16.02 -3.92 14.17
CA GLU A 46 -15.38 -4.42 12.94
C GLU A 46 -14.63 -3.32 12.19
N SER A 47 -15.13 -2.08 12.19
CA SER A 47 -14.49 -0.93 11.53
C SER A 47 -14.18 0.21 12.49
N ASN A 48 -13.67 -0.12 13.69
CA ASN A 48 -13.50 0.84 14.78
C ASN A 48 -12.81 2.14 14.34
N PRO A 49 -13.46 3.32 14.43
CA PRO A 49 -12.88 4.58 13.96
C PRO A 49 -11.50 4.91 14.57
N ASP A 50 -11.23 4.51 15.81
CA ASP A 50 -9.94 4.76 16.46
C ASP A 50 -8.82 3.93 15.84
N LYS A 51 -9.11 2.70 15.39
CA LYS A 51 -8.13 1.88 14.67
C LYS A 51 -7.74 2.58 13.37
N PHE A 52 -8.71 3.15 12.66
CA PHE A 52 -8.47 3.89 11.42
C PHE A 52 -7.73 5.20 11.67
N LEU A 53 -8.09 5.96 12.71
CA LEU A 53 -7.39 7.18 13.10
C LEU A 53 -5.94 6.91 13.49
N ARG A 54 -5.69 5.94 14.38
CA ARG A 54 -4.32 5.55 14.77
C ARG A 54 -3.54 5.05 13.56
N PHE A 55 -4.15 4.18 12.75
CA PHE A 55 -3.55 3.71 11.52
C PHE A 55 -3.29 4.81 10.52
N GLU A 56 -3.98 5.96 10.60
CA GLU A 56 -3.76 7.16 9.80
C GLU A 56 -2.97 8.28 10.50
N ASN A 57 -2.31 8.01 11.63
CA ASN A 57 -1.57 9.01 12.44
C ASN A 57 -2.44 10.24 12.71
N PHE A 58 -3.72 10.00 12.99
CA PHE A 58 -4.74 11.00 13.23
C PHE A 58 -5.01 11.95 12.04
N ASN A 59 -4.68 11.55 10.81
CA ASN A 59 -5.18 12.23 9.62
C ASN A 59 -6.66 11.88 9.40
N TYR A 60 -7.54 12.81 9.77
CA TYR A 60 -9.00 12.62 9.73
C TYR A 60 -9.53 12.36 8.32
N TRP A 61 -8.97 13.00 7.29
CA TRP A 61 -9.38 12.82 5.89
C TRP A 61 -9.03 11.43 5.36
N SER A 62 -7.80 10.98 5.60
CA SER A 62 -7.37 9.65 5.20
C SER A 62 -8.14 8.57 5.98
N ALA A 63 -8.35 8.76 7.28
CA ALA A 63 -9.12 7.83 8.11
C ALA A 63 -10.59 7.74 7.65
N ALA A 64 -11.24 8.88 7.42
CA ALA A 64 -12.60 8.96 6.90
C ALA A 64 -12.71 8.34 5.50
N GLY A 65 -11.75 8.62 4.61
CA GLY A 65 -11.67 8.01 3.28
C GLY A 65 -11.59 6.49 3.33
N ARG A 66 -10.80 5.94 4.26
CA ARG A 66 -10.72 4.49 4.49
C ARG A 66 -12.01 3.89 5.01
N LEU A 67 -12.61 4.48 6.05
CA LEU A 67 -13.88 4.01 6.62
C LEU A 67 -14.99 3.99 5.57
N VAL A 68 -15.09 5.06 4.80
CA VAL A 68 -16.05 5.18 3.71
C VAL A 68 -15.81 4.12 2.64
N THR A 69 -14.55 3.91 2.23
CA THR A 69 -14.19 2.91 1.22
C THR A 69 -14.48 1.49 1.72
N TYR A 70 -14.18 1.19 2.99
CA TYR A 70 -14.49 -0.08 3.64
C TYR A 70 -15.98 -0.41 3.52
N TRP A 71 -16.86 0.48 3.98
CA TRP A 71 -18.30 0.23 3.97
C TRP A 71 -18.90 0.23 2.57
N ARG A 72 -18.38 1.08 1.67
CA ARG A 72 -18.77 1.07 0.25
C ARG A 72 -18.45 -0.27 -0.40
N LYS A 73 -17.22 -0.77 -0.23
CA LYS A 73 -16.79 -2.07 -0.79
C LYS A 73 -17.49 -3.24 -0.12
N ARG A 74 -17.77 -3.16 1.19
CA ARG A 74 -18.59 -4.14 1.90
C ARG A 74 -20.00 -4.22 1.30
N LYS A 75 -20.65 -3.07 1.08
CA LYS A 75 -21.97 -3.05 0.44
C LYS A 75 -21.93 -3.57 -1.00
N GLU A 76 -20.90 -3.21 -1.76
CA GLU A 76 -20.68 -3.68 -3.13
C GLU A 76 -20.58 -5.22 -3.21
N TYR A 77 -19.86 -5.86 -2.28
CA TYR A 77 -19.60 -7.30 -2.36
C TYR A 77 -20.67 -8.17 -1.69
N PHE A 78 -21.31 -7.66 -0.63
CA PHE A 78 -22.24 -8.42 0.20
C PHE A 78 -23.71 -8.04 -0.02
N GLY A 79 -23.99 -6.96 -0.77
CA GLY A 79 -25.34 -6.49 -1.02
C GLY A 79 -26.09 -6.23 0.29
N ASP A 80 -27.28 -6.79 0.40
CA ASP A 80 -28.14 -6.63 1.59
C ASP A 80 -27.55 -7.27 2.86
N ARG A 81 -26.65 -8.26 2.71
CA ARG A 81 -25.96 -8.91 3.85
C ARG A 81 -24.80 -8.09 4.39
N ALA A 82 -24.48 -6.95 3.77
CA ALA A 82 -23.34 -6.12 4.17
C ALA A 82 -23.42 -5.60 5.61
N PHE A 83 -24.62 -5.46 6.16
CA PHE A 83 -24.85 -4.95 7.52
C PHE A 83 -25.00 -6.05 8.58
N LEU A 84 -24.75 -7.31 8.20
CA LEU A 84 -24.68 -8.45 9.12
C LEU A 84 -23.24 -8.67 9.62
N PRO A 85 -23.04 -9.36 10.76
CA PRO A 85 -21.72 -9.62 11.34
C PRO A 85 -20.77 -10.33 10.36
N MET A 86 -19.50 -9.93 10.33
CA MET A 86 -18.46 -10.57 9.52
C MET A 86 -17.88 -11.77 10.25
N ASP A 87 -18.61 -12.87 10.27
CA ASP A 87 -18.21 -14.13 10.93
C ASP A 87 -18.30 -15.33 9.98
N LEU A 88 -17.97 -16.52 10.49
CA LEU A 88 -18.06 -17.77 9.72
C LEU A 88 -19.30 -18.59 10.08
N SER A 89 -20.32 -18.00 10.70
CA SER A 89 -21.54 -18.72 11.14
C SER A 89 -22.40 -19.22 9.96
N GLY A 90 -22.32 -18.55 8.81
CA GLY A 90 -23.19 -18.77 7.64
C GLY A 90 -24.46 -17.92 7.66
N GLU A 91 -24.79 -17.34 8.82
CA GLU A 91 -25.94 -16.44 9.01
C GLU A 91 -25.54 -14.97 8.93
N GLY A 92 -24.24 -14.66 9.05
CA GLY A 92 -23.68 -13.31 8.95
C GLY A 92 -23.51 -12.79 7.52
N ALA A 93 -22.59 -11.85 7.30
CA ALA A 93 -22.28 -11.34 5.97
C ALA A 93 -21.85 -12.47 5.01
N MET A 94 -21.05 -13.42 5.52
CA MET A 94 -20.62 -14.63 4.83
C MET A 94 -21.74 -15.68 4.81
N ASN A 95 -22.13 -16.16 3.64
CA ASN A 95 -23.13 -17.20 3.48
C ASN A 95 -22.51 -18.61 3.36
N GLU A 96 -23.32 -19.67 3.34
CA GLU A 96 -22.80 -21.05 3.24
C GLU A 96 -21.90 -21.28 2.02
N GLU A 97 -22.16 -20.63 0.89
CA GLU A 97 -21.35 -20.76 -0.34
C GLU A 97 -19.95 -20.17 -0.16
N ASP A 98 -19.85 -19.05 0.55
CA ASP A 98 -18.58 -18.41 0.91
C ASP A 98 -17.74 -19.31 1.83
N LEU A 99 -18.42 -20.05 2.72
CA LEU A 99 -17.77 -20.88 3.73
C LEU A 99 -17.22 -22.19 3.20
N ARG A 100 -17.84 -22.82 2.19
CA ARG A 100 -17.41 -24.16 1.73
C ARG A 100 -15.91 -24.18 1.44
N PRO A 101 -15.33 -23.14 0.81
CA PRO A 101 -13.91 -23.17 0.54
C PRO A 101 -12.97 -22.89 1.69
N MET A 102 -13.41 -22.09 2.64
CA MET A 102 -12.66 -21.82 3.85
C MET A 102 -12.54 -23.10 4.70
N ALA A 103 -13.60 -23.90 4.76
CA ALA A 103 -13.62 -25.20 5.41
C ALA A 103 -12.67 -26.24 4.78
N ALA A 104 -12.27 -26.04 3.52
CA ALA A 104 -11.30 -26.90 2.83
C ALA A 104 -9.82 -26.50 3.09
N GLY A 105 -9.57 -25.47 3.90
CA GLY A 105 -8.21 -25.05 4.25
C GLY A 105 -7.49 -24.29 3.14
N CYS A 106 -8.21 -23.42 2.40
CA CYS A 106 -7.58 -22.47 1.47
C CYS A 106 -6.83 -21.35 2.22
N ILE A 107 -7.28 -21.01 3.42
CA ILE A 107 -6.61 -20.05 4.31
C ILE A 107 -6.51 -20.70 5.69
N THR A 108 -5.29 -20.76 6.20
CA THR A 108 -4.95 -21.30 7.52
C THR A 108 -4.33 -20.19 8.34
N MET A 109 -4.97 -19.87 9.46
CA MET A 109 -4.43 -18.98 10.48
C MET A 109 -3.99 -19.81 11.67
N ILE A 110 -2.71 -19.76 11.98
CA ILE A 110 -2.14 -20.59 13.03
C ILE A 110 -2.39 -19.93 14.39
N PRO A 111 -2.97 -20.65 15.36
CA PRO A 111 -3.23 -20.13 16.70
C PRO A 111 -1.99 -19.56 17.36
N ASN A 112 -2.12 -18.41 18.04
CA ASN A 112 -1.05 -17.77 18.81
C ASN A 112 0.23 -17.46 18.01
N SER A 113 0.16 -17.40 16.68
CA SER A 113 1.30 -17.07 15.81
C SER A 113 0.95 -15.94 14.86
N ASN A 114 1.95 -15.20 14.37
CA ASN A 114 1.78 -14.18 13.32
C ASN A 114 1.76 -14.78 11.89
N ILE A 115 1.59 -16.09 11.75
CA ILE A 115 1.75 -16.82 10.49
C ILE A 115 0.39 -17.11 9.88
N ILE A 116 0.30 -16.82 8.58
CA ILE A 116 -0.87 -17.13 7.77
C ILE A 116 -0.42 -17.88 6.54
N ILE A 117 -1.11 -18.97 6.23
CA ILE A 117 -0.88 -19.76 5.01
C ILE A 117 -2.11 -19.64 4.12
N HIS A 118 -1.91 -19.16 2.90
CA HIS A 118 -2.90 -19.07 1.85
C HIS A 118 -2.52 -20.07 0.75
N ASP A 119 -3.28 -21.16 0.68
CA ASP A 119 -3.15 -22.15 -0.36
C ASP A 119 -4.13 -21.85 -1.51
N ARG A 120 -3.57 -21.48 -2.65
CA ARG A 120 -4.26 -21.15 -3.89
C ARG A 120 -4.49 -22.34 -4.82
N THR A 121 -3.91 -23.52 -4.55
CA THR A 121 -4.13 -24.73 -5.37
C THR A 121 -5.30 -25.56 -4.85
N CYS A 122 -5.79 -25.27 -3.63
CA CYS A 122 -6.97 -25.91 -3.10
C CYS A 122 -8.13 -25.83 -4.10
N VAL A 123 -8.72 -26.96 -4.46
CA VAL A 123 -9.90 -27.10 -5.37
C VAL A 123 -11.05 -26.17 -4.95
N SER A 124 -11.04 -25.73 -3.70
CA SER A 124 -11.98 -24.78 -3.15
C SER A 124 -11.75 -23.31 -3.51
N ASP A 125 -10.64 -22.92 -4.14
CA ASP A 125 -10.57 -21.64 -4.86
C ASP A 125 -11.45 -21.66 -6.15
N ALA A 126 -12.24 -22.72 -6.37
CA ALA A 126 -13.43 -22.71 -7.21
C ALA A 126 -14.55 -21.86 -6.58
N GLY A 127 -15.35 -21.23 -7.43
CA GLY A 127 -16.39 -20.26 -7.07
C GLY A 127 -16.40 -19.10 -8.05
N ASP A 128 -17.52 -18.39 -8.10
CA ASP A 128 -17.63 -17.19 -8.92
C ASP A 128 -16.74 -16.05 -8.38
N GLU A 129 -16.55 -15.01 -9.19
CA GLU A 129 -15.75 -13.85 -8.80
C GLU A 129 -16.25 -13.20 -7.50
N ALA A 130 -17.57 -13.17 -7.29
CA ALA A 130 -18.19 -12.56 -6.12
C ALA A 130 -17.83 -13.29 -4.82
N THR A 131 -17.95 -14.61 -4.79
CA THR A 131 -17.57 -15.46 -3.65
C THR A 131 -16.09 -15.27 -3.30
N LYS A 132 -15.22 -15.20 -4.32
CA LYS A 132 -13.80 -14.97 -4.12
C LYS A 132 -13.50 -13.60 -3.51
N LEU A 133 -14.21 -12.55 -3.94
CA LEU A 133 -14.08 -11.20 -3.38
C LEU A 133 -14.56 -11.14 -1.93
N ARG A 134 -15.70 -11.75 -1.59
CA ARG A 134 -16.22 -11.83 -0.22
C ARG A 134 -15.25 -12.53 0.72
N ARG A 135 -14.70 -13.69 0.32
CA ARG A 135 -13.65 -14.39 1.10
C ARG A 135 -12.39 -13.55 1.31
N ARG A 136 -11.94 -12.82 0.28
CA ARG A 136 -10.79 -11.91 0.39
C ARG A 136 -11.08 -10.74 1.35
N PHE A 137 -12.29 -10.18 1.29
CA PHE A 137 -12.72 -9.12 2.20
C PHE A 137 -12.69 -9.62 3.65
N PHE A 138 -13.29 -10.79 3.92
CA PHE A 138 -13.23 -11.45 5.23
C PHE A 138 -11.78 -11.65 5.67
N PHE A 139 -10.91 -12.15 4.78
CA PHE A 139 -9.51 -12.36 5.11
C PHE A 139 -8.80 -11.07 5.53
N MET A 140 -9.00 -9.98 4.80
CA MET A 140 -8.46 -8.67 5.14
C MET A 140 -9.02 -8.11 6.44
N GLN A 141 -10.30 -8.37 6.73
CA GLN A 141 -10.90 -8.03 8.03
C GLN A 141 -10.15 -8.72 9.17
N THR A 142 -9.83 -10.01 9.01
CA THR A 142 -9.09 -10.74 10.03
C THR A 142 -7.66 -10.22 10.20
N LEU A 143 -7.06 -9.63 9.16
CA LEU A 143 -5.75 -8.99 9.25
C LEU A 143 -5.74 -7.65 10.00
N MET A 144 -6.89 -6.98 10.14
CA MET A 144 -7.00 -5.73 10.90
C MET A 144 -6.89 -5.94 12.41
N ASP A 145 -7.21 -7.15 12.89
CA ASP A 145 -7.23 -7.41 14.32
C ASP A 145 -5.83 -7.81 14.81
N PRO A 146 -5.25 -7.10 15.79
CA PRO A 146 -3.93 -7.40 16.37
C PRO A 146 -3.88 -8.73 17.16
N CYS A 147 -4.74 -9.70 16.87
CA CYS A 147 -4.77 -11.03 17.50
C CYS A 147 -3.44 -11.81 17.41
N PHE A 148 -2.44 -11.29 16.70
CA PHE A 148 -1.08 -11.81 16.71
C PHE A 148 -0.27 -11.18 17.84
N ARG A 149 -0.49 -11.70 19.06
CA ARG A 149 0.11 -11.30 20.35
C ARG A 149 1.63 -11.54 20.46
N SER A 150 2.38 -11.50 19.37
CA SER A 150 3.84 -11.71 19.39
C SER A 150 4.64 -10.40 19.39
N GLY A 151 3.97 -9.25 19.22
CA GLY A 151 4.66 -7.98 18.96
C GLY A 151 5.36 -7.94 17.60
N LYS A 152 5.14 -8.95 16.74
CA LYS A 152 5.74 -9.09 15.40
C LYS A 152 4.67 -8.94 14.32
N GLY A 153 5.02 -8.33 13.20
CA GLY A 153 4.12 -8.12 12.06
C GLY A 153 3.66 -9.44 11.42
N THR A 154 2.60 -9.41 10.63
CA THR A 154 2.07 -10.64 10.00
C THR A 154 3.02 -11.20 8.95
N ARG A 155 3.21 -12.52 8.91
CA ARG A 155 3.94 -13.24 7.86
C ARG A 155 2.98 -14.09 7.04
N LEU A 156 2.92 -13.80 5.74
CA LEU A 156 1.98 -14.42 4.82
C LEU A 156 2.70 -15.40 3.90
N PHE A 157 2.32 -16.67 3.93
CA PHE A 157 2.81 -17.73 3.07
C PHE A 157 1.77 -18.01 1.99
N ILE A 158 2.14 -17.91 0.72
CA ILE A 158 1.24 -18.10 -0.40
C ILE A 158 1.75 -19.29 -1.21
N TYR A 159 1.00 -20.38 -1.18
CA TYR A 159 1.25 -21.55 -2.02
C TYR A 159 0.34 -21.52 -3.23
N GLY A 160 0.87 -21.90 -4.39
CA GLY A 160 0.12 -22.00 -5.64
C GLY A 160 0.16 -20.73 -6.47
N PHE A 161 0.40 -20.91 -7.77
CA PHE A 161 0.57 -19.81 -8.71
C PHE A 161 -0.16 -20.08 -10.02
N GLU A 162 -1.01 -19.13 -10.40
CA GLU A 162 -1.76 -19.17 -11.66
C GLU A 162 -1.80 -17.76 -12.25
N ILE A 163 -1.51 -17.65 -13.55
CA ILE A 163 -1.64 -16.41 -14.32
C ILE A 163 -2.94 -16.51 -15.13
N SER A 164 -3.95 -15.75 -14.72
CA SER A 164 -5.20 -15.61 -15.46
C SER A 164 -5.74 -14.18 -15.34
N ASP A 165 -6.55 -13.74 -16.31
CA ASP A 165 -7.17 -12.40 -16.29
C ASP A 165 -8.07 -12.19 -15.08
N MET A 166 -8.81 -13.24 -14.69
CA MET A 166 -9.58 -13.29 -13.46
C MET A 166 -8.68 -12.98 -12.25
N ARG A 167 -7.52 -13.65 -12.16
CA ARG A 167 -6.56 -13.44 -11.07
C ARG A 167 -5.98 -12.03 -11.07
N ARG A 168 -5.73 -11.46 -12.25
CA ARG A 168 -5.26 -10.08 -12.41
C ARG A 168 -6.27 -9.08 -11.84
N ARG A 169 -7.55 -9.20 -12.21
CA ARG A 169 -8.64 -8.34 -11.67
C ARG A 169 -8.76 -8.47 -10.16
N MET A 170 -8.78 -9.70 -9.65
CA MET A 170 -8.86 -9.95 -8.21
C MET A 170 -7.70 -9.31 -7.44
N ASN A 171 -6.49 -9.28 -8.00
CA ASN A 171 -5.33 -8.67 -7.35
C ASN A 171 -5.38 -7.15 -7.38
N THR A 172 -5.94 -6.55 -8.43
CA THR A 172 -6.24 -5.10 -8.46
C THR A 172 -7.24 -4.73 -7.37
N GLU A 173 -8.33 -5.49 -7.22
CA GLU A 173 -9.30 -5.25 -6.14
C GLU A 173 -8.65 -5.43 -4.76
N ALA A 174 -7.84 -6.47 -4.58
CA ALA A 174 -7.13 -6.67 -3.31
C ALA A 174 -6.17 -5.51 -2.99
N LYS A 175 -5.51 -4.94 -3.99
CA LYS A 175 -4.66 -3.76 -3.81
C LYS A 175 -5.48 -2.56 -3.33
N LEU A 176 -6.61 -2.28 -3.96
CA LEU A 176 -7.51 -1.20 -3.54
C LEU A 176 -7.97 -1.37 -2.09
N LEU A 177 -8.37 -2.58 -1.71
CA LEU A 177 -8.78 -2.85 -0.33
C LEU A 177 -7.63 -2.62 0.66
N PHE A 178 -6.42 -3.08 0.33
CA PHE A 178 -5.24 -2.92 1.19
C PHE A 178 -4.79 -1.46 1.30
N GLU A 179 -4.78 -0.72 0.19
CA GLU A 179 -4.30 0.65 0.13
C GLU A 179 -5.30 1.66 0.68
N ASP A 180 -6.61 1.42 0.48
CA ASP A 180 -7.64 2.44 0.68
C ASP A 180 -8.78 2.02 1.60
N ALA A 181 -8.88 0.77 2.08
CA ALA A 181 -10.02 0.33 2.91
C ALA A 181 -9.59 -0.20 4.29
N PHE A 182 -8.63 -1.12 4.35
CA PHE A 182 -8.30 -1.82 5.59
C PHE A 182 -7.06 -1.21 6.26
N PRO A 183 -7.09 -0.85 7.56
CA PRO A 183 -5.93 -0.45 8.33
C PRO A 183 -5.09 -1.66 8.74
N ILE A 184 -4.50 -2.36 7.76
CA ILE A 184 -3.67 -3.55 8.02
C ILE A 184 -2.25 -3.09 8.39
N PRO A 185 -1.72 -3.46 9.57
CA PRO A 185 -0.35 -3.14 9.97
C PRO A 185 0.70 -3.68 8.99
N ASN A 186 1.94 -3.19 9.09
CA ASN A 186 3.03 -3.66 8.21
C ASN A 186 3.18 -5.19 8.25
N MET A 187 3.17 -5.80 7.07
CA MET A 187 3.53 -7.21 6.91
C MET A 187 5.03 -7.37 7.14
N GLU A 188 5.41 -8.31 8.00
CA GLU A 188 6.81 -8.61 8.30
C GLU A 188 7.48 -9.30 7.10
N ALA A 189 6.78 -10.26 6.49
CA ALA A 189 7.25 -10.93 5.28
C ALA A 189 6.10 -11.55 4.48
N VAL A 190 6.29 -11.64 3.16
CA VAL A 190 5.46 -12.42 2.25
C VAL A 190 6.33 -13.50 1.63
N HIS A 191 5.96 -14.75 1.83
CA HIS A 191 6.64 -15.93 1.35
C HIS A 191 5.84 -16.52 0.18
N LEU A 192 6.42 -16.56 -1.02
CA LEU A 192 5.85 -17.28 -2.15
C LEU A 192 6.43 -18.68 -2.21
N LEU A 193 5.57 -19.70 -2.20
CA LEU A 193 5.96 -21.10 -2.17
C LEU A 193 5.68 -21.74 -3.54
N PHE A 194 6.74 -22.24 -4.17
CA PHE A 194 6.69 -22.94 -5.43
C PHE A 194 7.17 -24.38 -5.24
N VAL A 195 6.40 -25.33 -5.76
CA VAL A 195 6.79 -26.74 -5.83
C VAL A 195 6.85 -27.12 -7.30
N LYS A 196 7.90 -27.83 -7.72
CA LYS A 196 8.03 -28.29 -9.10
C LYS A 196 6.98 -29.36 -9.40
N GLU A 197 6.22 -29.19 -10.48
CA GLU A 197 5.30 -30.19 -10.99
C GLU A 197 5.84 -30.79 -12.29
N LYS A 198 5.54 -32.07 -12.53
CA LYS A 198 6.02 -32.83 -13.70
C LYS A 198 5.55 -32.25 -15.05
N SER A 199 4.49 -31.44 -15.06
CA SER A 199 3.87 -30.88 -16.26
C SER A 199 3.99 -29.35 -16.37
N GLN A 200 4.96 -28.74 -15.69
CA GLN A 200 5.14 -27.29 -15.77
C GLN A 200 5.60 -26.83 -17.15
N THR A 201 5.01 -25.73 -17.61
CA THR A 201 5.51 -25.00 -18.77
C THR A 201 6.86 -24.37 -18.47
N VAL A 202 7.65 -24.08 -19.50
CA VAL A 202 8.94 -23.38 -19.37
C VAL A 202 8.79 -22.06 -18.59
N TRP A 203 7.69 -21.34 -18.80
CA TRP A 203 7.39 -20.10 -18.06
C TRP A 203 7.11 -20.33 -16.57
N GLN A 204 6.37 -21.38 -16.22
CA GLN A 204 6.13 -21.75 -14.82
C GLN A 204 7.41 -22.20 -14.10
N TYR A 205 8.39 -22.73 -14.86
CA TYR A 205 9.70 -23.12 -14.33
C TYR A 205 10.66 -21.93 -14.17
N LEU A 206 10.70 -21.01 -15.14
CA LEU A 206 11.63 -19.86 -15.11
C LEU A 206 11.19 -18.73 -14.19
N LEU A 207 9.88 -18.52 -14.06
CA LEU A 207 9.33 -17.39 -13.30
C LEU A 207 9.74 -17.40 -11.81
N PRO A 208 9.67 -18.53 -11.07
CA PRO A 208 10.07 -18.57 -9.67
C PRO A 208 11.56 -18.30 -9.48
N LEU A 209 12.41 -18.71 -10.43
CA LEU A 209 13.86 -18.45 -10.41
C LEU A 209 14.15 -16.96 -10.63
N GLY A 210 13.49 -16.33 -11.61
CA GLY A 210 13.61 -14.89 -11.82
C GLY A 210 13.08 -14.08 -10.62
N LEU A 211 12.02 -14.58 -9.99
CA LEU A 211 11.46 -13.99 -8.78
C LEU A 211 12.37 -14.09 -7.56
N GLU A 212 13.01 -15.23 -7.38
CA GLU A 212 13.98 -15.43 -6.30
C GLU A 212 15.14 -14.43 -6.42
N GLN A 213 15.69 -14.25 -7.62
CA GLN A 213 16.72 -13.25 -7.90
C GLN A 213 16.27 -11.81 -7.60
N MET A 214 15.02 -11.46 -7.92
CA MET A 214 14.47 -10.12 -7.66
C MET A 214 14.02 -9.92 -6.21
N SER A 215 13.72 -11.00 -5.48
CA SER A 215 13.20 -10.92 -4.10
C SER A 215 14.18 -10.24 -3.14
N GLY A 216 15.50 -10.37 -3.38
CA GLY A 216 16.53 -9.67 -2.61
C GLY A 216 16.46 -8.14 -2.66
N LEU A 217 15.75 -7.57 -3.63
CA LEU A 217 15.53 -6.12 -3.77
C LEU A 217 14.34 -5.62 -2.93
N ILE A 218 13.50 -6.53 -2.42
CA ILE A 218 12.34 -6.23 -1.58
C ILE A 218 12.50 -7.02 -0.28
N SER A 219 12.96 -6.34 0.78
CA SER A 219 13.30 -6.98 2.07
C SER A 219 12.20 -7.85 2.69
N GLN A 220 10.93 -7.57 2.37
CA GLN A 220 9.77 -8.29 2.87
C GLN A 220 9.35 -9.48 1.99
N LEU A 221 9.74 -9.55 0.71
CA LEU A 221 9.33 -10.63 -0.19
C LEU A 221 10.38 -11.75 -0.18
N LYS A 222 9.96 -12.98 0.04
CA LYS A 222 10.81 -14.17 0.02
C LYS A 222 10.20 -15.21 -0.90
N VAL A 223 11.00 -15.80 -1.75
CA VAL A 223 10.56 -16.80 -2.73
C VAL A 223 11.25 -18.12 -2.38
N HIS A 224 10.47 -19.19 -2.31
CA HIS A 224 10.94 -20.51 -1.93
C HIS A 224 10.59 -21.51 -3.02
N ASN A 225 11.60 -22.20 -3.52
CA ASN A 225 11.49 -23.20 -4.56
C ASN A 225 11.79 -24.58 -3.97
N PHE A 226 10.82 -25.50 -4.07
CA PHE A 226 10.91 -26.84 -3.53
C PHE A 226 10.79 -27.87 -4.66
N ASP A 227 11.54 -28.97 -4.54
CA ASP A 227 11.42 -30.11 -5.43
C ASP A 227 10.23 -31.00 -5.02
N LEU A 228 10.06 -31.21 -3.71
CA LEU A 228 8.99 -32.01 -3.13
C LEU A 228 8.17 -31.20 -2.12
N VAL A 229 6.91 -31.57 -1.95
CA VAL A 229 5.99 -30.92 -1.00
C VAL A 229 6.44 -31.17 0.44
N GLU A 230 7.06 -32.32 0.69
CA GLU A 230 7.56 -32.76 1.99
C GLU A 230 8.70 -31.89 2.52
N ASP A 231 9.42 -31.20 1.62
CA ASP A 231 10.56 -30.35 1.93
C ASP A 231 10.14 -28.96 2.44
N ILE A 232 8.88 -28.57 2.19
CA ILE A 232 8.36 -27.23 2.56
C ILE A 232 8.54 -26.97 4.05
N ALA A 233 8.18 -27.93 4.90
CA ALA A 233 8.24 -27.75 6.34
C ALA A 233 9.69 -27.57 6.84
N GLU A 234 10.65 -28.28 6.24
CA GLU A 234 12.05 -28.20 6.59
C GLU A 234 12.66 -26.87 6.13
N GLY A 235 12.43 -26.49 4.86
CA GLY A 235 12.95 -25.24 4.32
C GLY A 235 12.31 -23.99 4.93
N LEU A 236 11.10 -24.09 5.48
CA LEU A 236 10.45 -22.98 6.18
C LEU A 236 10.70 -22.96 7.71
N SER A 237 11.44 -23.93 8.25
CA SER A 237 11.75 -24.02 9.68
C SER A 237 12.47 -22.78 10.22
N GLY A 238 13.39 -22.20 9.43
CA GLY A 238 14.07 -20.94 9.74
C GLY A 238 13.14 -19.73 9.82
N TYR A 239 11.91 -19.86 9.33
CA TYR A 239 10.85 -18.87 9.45
C TYR A 239 9.78 -19.26 10.49
N GLY A 240 10.05 -20.24 11.36
CA GLY A 240 9.13 -20.64 12.43
C GLY A 240 7.88 -21.36 11.93
N VAL A 241 7.87 -21.83 10.68
CA VAL A 241 6.84 -22.75 10.18
C VAL A 241 7.31 -24.18 10.47
N THR A 242 6.41 -25.03 10.95
CA THR A 242 6.70 -26.44 11.26
C THR A 242 5.64 -27.31 10.60
N ARG A 243 5.80 -28.64 10.62
CA ARG A 243 4.79 -29.56 10.08
C ARG A 243 3.42 -29.40 10.75
N SER A 244 3.35 -29.03 12.03
CA SER A 244 2.07 -28.79 12.71
C SER A 244 1.34 -27.53 12.24
N HIS A 245 2.03 -26.65 11.51
CA HIS A 245 1.47 -25.41 10.94
C HIS A 245 0.92 -25.61 9.52
N LEU A 246 1.40 -26.62 8.80
CA LEU A 246 1.08 -26.85 7.40
C LEU A 246 -0.01 -27.91 7.25
N PRO A 247 -0.99 -27.75 6.34
CA PRO A 247 -1.94 -28.80 6.01
C PRO A 247 -1.25 -30.01 5.37
N PRO A 248 -1.86 -31.22 5.37
CA PRO A 248 -1.28 -32.42 4.77
C PRO A 248 -0.82 -32.24 3.32
N LYS A 249 -1.58 -31.48 2.52
CA LYS A 249 -1.23 -31.14 1.12
C LYS A 249 0.03 -30.27 0.96
N LEU A 250 0.57 -29.73 2.05
CA LEU A 250 1.82 -28.98 2.14
C LEU A 250 2.87 -29.72 3.00
N GLY A 251 2.74 -31.05 3.15
CA GLY A 251 3.71 -31.87 3.87
C GLY A 251 3.62 -31.77 5.39
N GLY A 252 2.51 -31.24 5.92
CA GLY A 252 2.29 -31.07 7.36
C GLY A 252 1.20 -31.98 7.95
N HIS A 253 0.75 -31.62 9.15
CA HIS A 253 -0.21 -32.38 9.96
C HIS A 253 -1.41 -31.54 10.42
N TYR A 254 -1.51 -30.29 9.97
CA TYR A 254 -2.58 -29.39 10.39
C TYR A 254 -3.95 -29.80 9.83
N THR A 255 -4.93 -29.99 10.72
CA THR A 255 -6.32 -30.23 10.36
C THR A 255 -7.21 -29.09 10.83
N VAL A 256 -8.16 -28.66 9.98
CA VAL A 256 -9.03 -27.49 10.21
C VAL A 256 -9.95 -27.69 11.43
N GLU A 257 -10.31 -28.94 11.72
CA GLU A 257 -11.21 -29.39 12.79
C GLU A 257 -10.79 -28.92 14.20
N PHE A 258 -9.49 -28.69 14.43
CA PHE A 258 -8.94 -28.24 15.72
C PHE A 258 -8.36 -26.83 15.70
N SER A 259 -8.62 -26.07 14.64
CA SER A 259 -8.04 -24.73 14.54
C SER A 259 -8.73 -23.76 15.50
N SER A 260 -7.94 -23.03 16.29
CA SER A 260 -8.47 -21.93 17.11
C SER A 260 -9.13 -20.85 16.24
N PHE A 261 -8.78 -20.77 14.95
CA PHE A 261 -9.46 -19.92 13.98
C PHE A 261 -10.93 -20.32 13.80
N VAL A 262 -11.21 -21.61 13.55
CA VAL A 262 -12.58 -22.16 13.45
C VAL A 262 -13.35 -21.96 14.75
N LEU A 263 -12.70 -22.21 15.89
CA LEU A 263 -13.32 -22.02 17.21
C LEU A 263 -13.62 -20.54 17.51
N ALA A 264 -12.69 -19.63 17.18
CA ALA A 264 -12.84 -18.19 17.41
C ALA A 264 -13.89 -17.56 16.50
N HIS A 265 -14.04 -18.05 15.27
CA HIS A 265 -14.95 -17.48 14.27
C HIS A 265 -16.24 -18.29 14.10
N ARG A 266 -16.46 -19.30 14.95
CA ARG A 266 -17.68 -20.11 15.04
C ARG A 266 -18.09 -20.75 13.70
N LEU A 267 -17.13 -21.26 12.94
CA LEU A 267 -17.45 -22.00 11.72
C LEU A 267 -18.29 -23.24 12.08
N PRO A 268 -19.47 -23.46 11.47
CA PRO A 268 -20.30 -24.60 11.80
C PRO A 268 -19.56 -25.92 11.58
N LEU A 269 -19.37 -26.70 12.67
CA LEU A 269 -18.62 -27.95 12.64
C LEU A 269 -19.19 -28.96 11.64
N PHE A 270 -20.51 -28.94 11.39
CA PHE A 270 -21.11 -29.80 10.37
C PHE A 270 -20.64 -29.45 8.94
N THR A 271 -20.39 -28.18 8.64
CA THR A 271 -19.84 -27.70 7.36
C THR A 271 -18.40 -28.15 7.20
N ALA A 272 -17.59 -28.03 8.25
CA ALA A 272 -16.23 -28.55 8.29
C ALA A 272 -16.21 -30.08 8.08
N ASN A 273 -17.03 -30.82 8.85
CA ASN A 273 -17.09 -32.28 8.83
C ASN A 273 -17.59 -32.85 7.50
N ARG A 274 -18.60 -32.24 6.87
CA ARG A 274 -19.16 -32.70 5.57
C ARG A 274 -18.15 -32.57 4.43
N ILE A 275 -17.32 -31.52 4.46
CA ILE A 275 -16.37 -31.20 3.38
C ILE A 275 -15.06 -31.99 3.56
N GLN A 276 -14.57 -32.10 4.80
CA GLN A 276 -13.37 -32.87 5.10
C GLN A 276 -13.56 -34.37 4.81
N LYS A 277 -14.76 -34.95 5.10
CA LYS A 277 -15.09 -36.34 4.70
C LYS A 277 -14.98 -36.56 3.19
N LYS A 278 -15.47 -35.63 2.36
CA LYS A 278 -15.38 -35.73 0.89
C LYS A 278 -13.94 -35.60 0.38
N LEU A 279 -13.14 -34.69 0.96
CA LEU A 279 -11.74 -34.52 0.58
C LEU A 279 -10.88 -35.73 0.97
N PHE A 280 -11.12 -36.34 2.14
CA PHE A 280 -10.43 -37.55 2.58
C PHE A 280 -10.76 -38.77 1.70
N LEU A 281 -12.02 -38.91 1.30
CA LEU A 281 -12.45 -40.00 0.40
C LEU A 281 -11.83 -39.85 -1.01
N ASN A 282 -11.75 -38.63 -1.54
CA ASN A 282 -11.16 -38.38 -2.86
C ASN A 282 -9.62 -38.52 -2.87
N SER A 283 -8.94 -38.28 -1.73
CA SER A 283 -7.48 -38.51 -1.63
C SER A 283 -7.06 -39.98 -1.65
N PHE A 284 -8.01 -40.91 -1.45
CA PHE A 284 -7.75 -42.36 -1.42
C PHE A 284 -8.41 -43.14 -2.55
N GLY A 285 -9.19 -42.51 -3.43
CA GLY A 285 -9.84 -43.19 -4.53
C GLY A 285 -10.10 -42.27 -5.71
N GLU A 286 -9.24 -42.36 -6.72
CA GLU A 286 -9.63 -42.32 -8.15
C GLU A 286 -8.39 -42.62 -9.02
N LYS A 287 -8.09 -43.92 -9.15
CA LYS A 287 -7.66 -44.48 -10.43
C LYS A 287 -8.88 -45.25 -10.95
N GLN A 288 -9.70 -44.66 -11.81
CA GLN A 288 -10.26 -45.35 -12.98
C GLN A 288 -11.05 -44.37 -13.87
N GLU A 289 -10.68 -44.37 -15.15
CA GLU A 289 -11.48 -44.16 -16.36
C GLU A 289 -12.72 -43.24 -16.32
N ASP A 290 -12.66 -42.18 -17.14
CA ASP A 290 -13.63 -42.08 -18.24
C ASP A 290 -13.05 -41.32 -19.44
N ARG A 291 -12.97 -42.04 -20.56
CA ARG A 291 -12.85 -41.48 -21.92
C ARG A 291 -14.24 -41.06 -22.39
N ILE A 292 -14.24 -40.19 -23.42
CA ILE A 292 -15.35 -39.85 -24.34
C ILE A 292 -16.14 -38.59 -23.93
N ASN A 293 -15.81 -37.43 -24.51
CA ASN A 293 -16.35 -37.01 -25.82
C ASN A 293 -15.75 -35.66 -26.27
N SER A 294 -15.19 -35.67 -27.47
CA SER A 294 -14.79 -34.49 -28.23
C SER A 294 -16.03 -33.81 -28.82
N GLY A 295 -16.19 -32.51 -28.56
CA GLY A 295 -17.17 -31.66 -29.23
C GLY A 295 -16.59 -30.27 -29.46
N ASP A 296 -16.27 -30.00 -30.72
CA ASP A 296 -15.85 -28.71 -31.27
C ASP A 296 -16.78 -27.56 -30.86
N VAL A 297 -16.20 -26.45 -30.37
CA VAL A 297 -16.83 -25.12 -30.44
C VAL A 297 -15.79 -24.06 -30.80
N HIS A 298 -16.11 -23.33 -31.87
CA HIS A 298 -15.36 -22.30 -32.56
C HIS A 298 -14.55 -21.31 -31.71
N ARG A 299 -13.29 -21.12 -32.11
CA ARG A 299 -12.37 -20.09 -31.65
C ARG A 299 -12.59 -18.78 -32.43
N ALA A 300 -12.99 -17.72 -31.74
CA ALA A 300 -12.94 -16.35 -32.26
C ALA A 300 -11.64 -15.65 -31.81
N PRO A 301 -11.06 -14.72 -32.60
CA PRO A 301 -9.74 -14.17 -32.33
C PRO A 301 -9.79 -13.10 -31.24
N GLN A 302 -9.07 -13.32 -30.14
CA GLN A 302 -8.84 -12.30 -29.11
C GLN A 302 -7.85 -11.25 -29.63
N ARG A 303 -8.28 -9.99 -29.69
CA ARG A 303 -7.41 -8.82 -29.84
C ARG A 303 -6.66 -8.60 -28.52
N GLY A 304 -5.34 -8.66 -28.58
CA GLY A 304 -4.45 -8.38 -27.45
C GLY A 304 -4.52 -6.93 -27.00
N TYR A 305 -4.70 -6.74 -25.70
CA TYR A 305 -4.32 -5.52 -24.98
C TYR A 305 -3.14 -5.90 -24.07
N GLU A 306 -1.94 -5.46 -24.44
CA GLU A 306 -0.73 -5.63 -23.62
C GLU A 306 -0.86 -4.78 -22.34
N GLY A 307 -1.26 -5.42 -21.25
CA GLY A 307 -1.25 -4.83 -19.92
C GLY A 307 -0.34 -5.64 -19.00
N LYS A 308 0.45 -4.93 -18.19
CA LYS A 308 1.37 -5.50 -17.18
C LYS A 308 0.70 -6.62 -16.38
N GLY A 309 1.40 -7.74 -16.23
CA GLY A 309 0.93 -8.97 -15.59
C GLY A 309 0.78 -8.86 -14.07
N SER A 310 0.22 -9.93 -13.49
CA SER A 310 -0.08 -10.02 -12.05
C SER A 310 1.15 -9.85 -11.15
N LEU A 311 2.33 -10.17 -11.68
CA LEU A 311 3.56 -10.07 -10.95
C LEU A 311 4.14 -8.66 -11.04
N GLU A 312 4.09 -8.01 -12.21
CA GLU A 312 4.53 -6.62 -12.31
C GLU A 312 3.69 -5.68 -11.44
N LEU A 313 2.42 -5.99 -11.14
CA LEU A 313 1.59 -5.19 -10.23
C LEU A 313 1.94 -5.39 -8.75
N LEU A 314 2.30 -6.61 -8.35
CA LEU A 314 2.76 -6.94 -6.99
C LEU A 314 4.18 -6.44 -6.77
N LEU A 315 5.07 -6.63 -7.74
CA LEU A 315 6.41 -6.05 -7.76
C LEU A 315 6.33 -4.52 -7.80
N ASP A 316 5.46 -3.90 -8.59
CA ASP A 316 5.28 -2.43 -8.60
C ASP A 316 4.77 -1.91 -7.24
N TYR A 317 3.91 -2.65 -6.55
CA TYR A 317 3.49 -2.32 -5.18
C TYR A 317 4.66 -2.35 -4.19
N PHE A 318 5.48 -3.41 -4.23
CA PHE A 318 6.61 -3.55 -3.32
C PHE A 318 7.81 -2.65 -3.69
N MET A 319 8.09 -2.46 -4.98
CA MET A 319 9.12 -1.56 -5.52
C MET A 319 8.81 -0.10 -5.21
N LYS A 320 7.52 0.30 -5.19
CA LYS A 320 7.09 1.63 -4.72
C LYS A 320 7.28 1.84 -3.21
N ARG A 321 7.50 0.77 -2.44
CA ARG A 321 7.72 0.79 -0.99
C ARG A 321 9.14 0.43 -0.57
N ALA A 322 10.01 0.02 -1.50
CA ALA A 322 11.42 -0.15 -1.23
C ALA A 322 12.05 1.24 -0.98
N PRO A 323 13.02 1.39 -0.05
CA PRO A 323 13.90 2.55 -0.05
C PRO A 323 14.57 2.64 -1.42
N ASP A 324 14.70 3.85 -1.97
CA ASP A 324 15.38 4.07 -3.25
C ASP A 324 16.76 3.38 -3.19
N LEU A 325 16.93 2.32 -4.00
CA LEU A 325 18.24 1.71 -4.19
C LEU A 325 19.13 2.78 -4.84
N PRO A 326 20.36 3.01 -4.34
CA PRO A 326 21.30 3.82 -5.08
C PRO A 326 21.51 3.17 -6.45
N ASP A 327 21.58 4.01 -7.49
CA ASP A 327 21.80 3.57 -8.86
C ASP A 327 23.06 2.70 -8.89
N VAL A 328 22.94 1.48 -9.44
CA VAL A 328 24.05 0.51 -9.55
C VAL A 328 25.16 1.00 -10.51
N ALA A 329 25.06 2.24 -11.00
CA ALA A 329 26.13 2.95 -11.69
C ALA A 329 27.14 3.63 -10.75
N GLU A 330 26.89 3.70 -9.43
CA GLU A 330 27.80 4.33 -8.46
C GLU A 330 28.75 3.34 -7.73
N ALA A 331 28.82 2.08 -8.15
CA ALA A 331 29.62 1.05 -7.47
C ALA A 331 31.10 0.94 -7.93
N ASP A 332 31.60 1.85 -8.77
CA ASP A 332 32.98 1.79 -9.31
C ASP A 332 33.96 2.82 -8.72
N SER A 333 33.66 3.42 -7.56
CA SER A 333 34.64 4.32 -6.92
C SER A 333 34.66 4.21 -5.40
N LEU A 334 34.96 3.02 -4.87
CA LEU A 334 35.38 2.88 -3.47
C LEU A 334 36.76 2.19 -3.41
N ASN A 335 37.80 3.01 -3.34
CA ASN A 335 39.09 2.59 -2.82
C ASN A 335 38.98 2.56 -1.27
N PRO A 336 39.48 1.52 -0.58
CA PRO A 336 39.19 1.30 0.83
C PRO A 336 40.14 2.09 1.74
N LEU A 337 39.65 2.32 2.97
CA LEU A 337 40.35 2.74 4.20
C LEU A 337 40.43 4.25 4.49
N ARG A 338 39.61 4.70 5.45
CA ARG A 338 40.04 5.47 6.64
C ARG A 338 38.98 5.41 7.76
N PRO A 339 39.36 5.38 9.05
CA PRO A 339 38.43 5.28 10.17
C PRO A 339 37.88 6.67 10.60
N PHE A 340 36.63 6.70 11.04
CA PHE A 340 35.99 7.85 11.70
C PHE A 340 36.64 8.16 13.07
N PRO A 341 36.85 9.44 13.42
CA PRO A 341 36.98 9.85 14.82
C PRO A 341 35.88 10.82 15.27
N GLY A 342 35.36 10.59 16.48
CA GLY A 342 34.97 11.66 17.41
C GLY A 342 33.48 11.93 17.60
N SER A 343 32.94 11.46 18.72
CA SER A 343 31.68 11.95 19.31
C SER A 343 31.82 13.41 19.80
N PRO A 344 30.76 14.26 19.73
CA PRO A 344 30.85 15.65 20.17
C PRO A 344 30.83 15.76 21.70
N THR A 345 31.70 16.62 22.22
CA THR A 345 31.78 17.01 23.64
C THR A 345 30.81 18.15 23.98
N SER A 346 30.58 18.28 25.29
CA SER A 346 29.60 19.11 26.03
C SER A 346 29.56 20.63 25.76
N ASP A 347 30.35 21.19 24.85
CA ASP A 347 30.48 22.65 24.67
C ASP A 347 29.64 23.21 23.50
N SER A 348 28.85 22.37 22.80
CA SER A 348 28.02 22.83 21.67
C SER A 348 26.68 23.46 22.05
N TRP A 349 26.37 23.57 23.35
CA TRP A 349 25.06 24.04 23.83
C TRP A 349 25.00 25.54 24.13
N GLN A 350 26.14 26.24 24.18
CA GLN A 350 26.15 27.68 24.49
C GLN A 350 26.06 28.59 23.25
N HIS A 351 26.34 28.09 22.05
CA HIS A 351 26.21 28.87 20.81
C HIS A 351 24.81 28.82 20.16
N GLN A 352 23.92 27.94 20.63
CA GLN A 352 22.55 27.85 20.11
C GLN A 352 21.61 28.90 20.73
N ASP A 353 21.91 29.39 21.94
CA ASP A 353 21.07 30.38 22.64
C ASP A 353 21.30 31.83 22.14
N GLU A 354 22.47 32.16 21.57
CA GLU A 354 22.72 33.48 20.98
C GLU A 354 22.03 33.65 19.61
N LEU A 355 22.00 32.60 18.78
CA LEU A 355 21.31 32.63 17.48
C LEU A 355 19.78 32.64 17.62
N ALA A 356 19.25 31.98 18.66
CA ALA A 356 17.81 31.98 18.95
C ALA A 356 17.28 33.38 19.35
N ASN A 357 18.11 34.18 20.04
CA ASN A 357 17.72 35.52 20.49
C ASN A 357 17.80 36.58 19.38
N GLU A 358 18.68 36.41 18.39
CA GLU A 358 18.74 37.31 17.22
C GLU A 358 17.54 37.10 16.27
N ILE A 359 16.98 35.88 16.24
CA ILE A 359 15.79 35.52 15.43
C ILE A 359 14.49 36.02 16.08
N LEU A 360 14.45 36.24 17.41
CA LEU A 360 13.26 36.70 18.13
C LEU A 360 12.92 38.18 17.92
N SER A 361 13.76 38.92 17.18
CA SER A 361 13.66 40.38 17.01
C SER A 361 12.95 40.82 15.72
N ARG A 362 12.43 39.89 14.91
CA ARG A 362 11.58 40.21 13.73
C ARG A 362 10.13 39.88 14.05
N ASP A 363 9.25 40.88 13.97
CA ASP A 363 7.82 40.80 14.29
C ASP A 363 7.14 39.52 13.78
N ILE A 364 6.95 38.57 14.70
CA ILE A 364 6.47 37.19 14.48
C ILE A 364 5.00 37.14 14.00
N ALA A 365 4.26 38.25 14.08
CA ALA A 365 2.81 38.25 13.86
C ALA A 365 2.35 38.16 12.39
N THR A 366 3.24 38.28 11.39
CA THR A 366 2.86 38.25 9.95
C THR A 366 3.91 37.68 9.00
N TYR A 367 4.72 36.69 9.40
CA TYR A 367 5.65 36.04 8.46
C TYR A 367 4.91 35.17 7.43
N GLN A 368 4.62 35.74 6.25
CA GLN A 368 4.24 34.97 5.06
C GLN A 368 5.53 34.51 4.38
N GLY A 369 5.86 33.22 4.50
CA GLY A 369 7.09 32.65 3.92
C GLY A 369 7.26 32.98 2.44
N LEU A 370 8.52 33.11 2.00
CA LEU A 370 8.85 33.49 0.62
C LEU A 370 8.24 32.50 -0.39
N SER A 371 7.72 33.01 -1.51
CA SER A 371 7.21 32.21 -2.63
C SER A 371 7.69 32.78 -3.96
N VAL A 372 8.24 31.92 -4.83
CA VAL A 372 8.87 32.33 -6.09
C VAL A 372 8.43 31.40 -7.23
N PRO A 373 7.92 31.91 -8.37
CA PRO A 373 7.57 31.07 -9.52
C PRO A 373 8.77 30.25 -10.02
N LEU A 374 8.55 28.98 -10.42
CA LEU A 374 9.63 28.20 -11.04
C LEU A 374 9.91 28.65 -12.48
N TYR A 375 8.91 29.14 -13.21
CA TYR A 375 9.05 29.48 -14.62
C TYR A 375 9.91 30.73 -14.85
N HIS A 376 10.77 30.68 -15.87
CA HIS A 376 11.52 31.82 -16.37
C HIS A 376 11.35 31.94 -17.89
N ASP A 377 11.35 33.15 -18.44
CA ASP A 377 11.21 33.38 -19.89
C ASP A 377 12.30 32.70 -20.75
N SER A 378 13.45 32.35 -20.17
CA SER A 378 14.51 31.62 -20.86
C SER A 378 14.18 30.14 -21.04
N ASP A 379 13.20 29.61 -20.31
CA ASP A 379 12.83 28.18 -20.32
C ASP A 379 12.42 27.71 -21.71
N ALA A 380 11.71 28.55 -22.46
CA ALA A 380 11.27 28.23 -23.82
C ALA A 380 12.42 27.95 -24.80
N LYS A 381 13.64 28.38 -24.49
CA LYS A 381 14.86 28.15 -25.30
C LYS A 381 15.60 26.87 -24.93
N ALA A 382 15.38 26.35 -23.73
CA ALA A 382 16.19 25.27 -23.15
C ALA A 382 15.39 24.02 -22.76
N LEU A 383 14.07 24.13 -22.58
CA LEU A 383 13.21 23.07 -22.08
C LEU A 383 12.11 22.70 -23.09
N SER A 384 11.58 21.48 -22.96
CA SER A 384 10.43 21.07 -23.78
C SER A 384 9.19 21.89 -23.43
N ARG A 385 8.21 21.93 -24.36
CA ARG A 385 6.91 22.58 -24.10
C ARG A 385 6.22 22.02 -22.86
N TYR A 386 6.34 20.72 -22.63
CA TYR A 386 5.85 20.07 -21.42
C TYR A 386 6.53 20.62 -20.16
N GLN A 387 7.87 20.65 -20.14
CA GLN A 387 8.62 21.13 -19.00
C GLN A 387 8.37 22.61 -18.70
N CYS A 388 8.27 23.46 -19.74
CA CYS A 388 7.87 24.85 -19.59
C CYS A 388 6.49 24.97 -18.94
N LEU A 389 5.51 24.21 -19.42
CA LEU A 389 4.14 24.25 -18.90
C LEU A 389 4.08 23.78 -17.44
N VAL A 390 4.84 22.74 -17.08
CA VAL A 390 4.98 22.27 -15.69
C VAL A 390 5.54 23.37 -14.79
N ARG A 391 6.64 24.03 -15.19
CA ARG A 391 7.26 25.12 -14.41
C ARG A 391 6.31 26.31 -14.20
N GLN A 392 5.41 26.57 -15.15
CA GLN A 392 4.38 27.62 -15.01
C GLN A 392 3.29 27.30 -13.98
N GLN A 393 3.13 26.04 -13.59
CA GLN A 393 2.10 25.58 -12.64
C GLN A 393 2.64 25.33 -11.23
N ILE A 394 3.95 25.48 -11.01
CA ILE A 394 4.64 25.17 -9.76
C ILE A 394 5.39 26.41 -9.28
N GLU A 395 5.43 26.62 -7.97
CA GLU A 395 6.22 27.66 -7.30
C GLU A 395 7.10 27.04 -6.20
N PHE A 396 8.24 27.69 -5.95
CA PHE A 396 9.03 27.49 -4.74
C PHE A 396 8.33 28.19 -3.57
N PHE A 397 8.45 27.64 -2.38
CA PHE A 397 7.97 28.29 -1.16
C PHE A 397 8.79 27.88 0.06
N GLU A 398 8.83 28.72 1.08
CA GLU A 398 9.38 28.37 2.40
C GLU A 398 8.35 27.66 3.26
N SER A 399 8.79 26.60 3.93
CA SER A 399 8.00 25.96 4.98
C SER A 399 7.75 26.93 6.14
N THR A 400 6.50 26.94 6.56
CA THR A 400 6.00 27.68 7.74
C THR A 400 5.87 26.72 8.93
N GLU A 401 5.48 27.22 10.11
CA GLU A 401 5.19 26.36 11.26
C GLU A 401 4.06 25.34 10.98
N ASP A 402 3.07 25.69 10.13
CA ASP A 402 2.03 24.74 9.70
C ASP A 402 2.64 23.57 8.93
N ASP A 403 3.69 23.81 8.14
CA ASP A 403 4.39 22.78 7.37
C ASP A 403 5.25 21.86 8.25
N VAL A 404 5.82 22.39 9.33
CA VAL A 404 6.66 21.64 10.28
C VAL A 404 5.79 20.79 11.21
N SER A 405 4.68 21.35 11.70
CA SER A 405 3.77 20.68 12.64
C SER A 405 2.90 19.59 11.99
N SER A 406 2.73 19.63 10.67
CA SER A 406 1.91 18.67 9.94
C SER A 406 2.70 17.39 9.62
N CYS A 407 2.65 16.43 10.55
CA CYS A 407 3.23 15.08 10.43
C CYS A 407 2.96 14.42 9.06
N ILE A 408 4.00 14.28 8.23
CA ILE A 408 3.91 13.59 6.94
C ILE A 408 4.27 12.12 7.10
N ARG A 409 3.33 11.24 6.78
CA ARG A 409 3.55 9.79 6.69
C ARG A 409 4.59 9.44 5.62
N GLY A 410 5.55 8.60 5.97
CA GLY A 410 6.49 7.97 5.02
C GLY A 410 7.65 8.85 4.55
N ARG A 411 7.89 10.00 5.19
CA ARG A 411 9.06 10.84 4.89
C ARG A 411 10.18 10.49 5.88
N ASN A 412 11.34 10.04 5.38
CA ASN A 412 12.50 9.68 6.21
C ASN A 412 13.17 10.90 6.90
N ARG A 413 12.81 12.13 6.50
CA ARG A 413 13.40 13.37 7.03
C ARG A 413 12.32 14.38 7.38
N LEU A 414 12.43 14.96 8.59
CA LEU A 414 11.54 16.01 9.07
C LEU A 414 11.66 17.26 8.18
N ILE A 415 10.57 18.03 8.07
CA ILE A 415 10.60 19.35 7.45
C ILE A 415 11.06 20.34 8.51
N VAL A 416 12.03 21.17 8.16
CA VAL A 416 12.55 22.22 9.04
C VAL A 416 11.90 23.54 8.66
N PHE A 417 11.70 24.45 9.61
CA PHE A 417 11.21 25.80 9.34
C PHE A 417 12.15 26.55 8.37
N GLY A 418 11.57 27.26 7.39
CA GLY A 418 12.34 27.95 6.34
C GLY A 418 13.00 27.02 5.30
N GLN A 419 12.65 25.73 5.28
CA GLN A 419 13.05 24.81 4.22
C GLN A 419 12.27 25.13 2.94
N VAL A 420 12.98 25.23 1.82
CA VAL A 420 12.39 25.45 0.50
C VAL A 420 11.79 24.15 -0.04
N GLY A 421 10.52 24.21 -0.37
CA GLY A 421 9.79 23.19 -1.11
C GLY A 421 9.29 23.70 -2.45
N ILE A 422 8.66 22.81 -3.21
CA ILE A 422 7.87 23.13 -4.39
C ILE A 422 6.41 22.75 -4.17
N ARG A 423 5.48 23.58 -4.66
CA ARG A 423 4.04 23.33 -4.53
C ARG A 423 3.24 23.73 -5.76
N CYS A 424 2.05 23.17 -5.89
CA CYS A 424 1.08 23.57 -6.91
C CYS A 424 0.56 24.98 -6.64
N ARG A 425 0.70 25.90 -7.61
CA ARG A 425 0.21 27.28 -7.49
C ARG A 425 -1.31 27.39 -7.39
N HIS A 426 -2.03 26.43 -7.97
CA HIS A 426 -3.49 26.49 -8.09
C HIS A 426 -4.21 26.19 -6.78
N CYS A 427 -3.62 25.36 -5.92
CA CYS A 427 -4.17 25.03 -4.60
C CYS A 427 -3.33 25.59 -3.45
N ALA A 428 -2.30 26.40 -3.74
CA ALA A 428 -1.43 27.02 -2.73
C ALA A 428 -2.19 27.90 -1.73
N HIS A 429 -3.28 28.54 -2.17
CA HIS A 429 -4.14 29.36 -1.33
C HIS A 429 -4.96 28.55 -0.31
N LEU A 430 -5.09 27.23 -0.51
CA LEU A 430 -5.80 26.37 0.43
C LEU A 430 -4.89 25.96 1.58
N PRO A 431 -5.44 25.77 2.80
CA PRO A 431 -4.75 25.09 3.88
C PRO A 431 -4.26 23.71 3.44
N ARG A 432 -3.12 23.27 3.97
CA ARG A 432 -2.45 22.04 3.53
C ARG A 432 -3.35 20.82 3.59
N GLN A 433 -4.20 20.73 4.61
CA GLN A 433 -5.13 19.61 4.84
C GLN A 433 -6.21 19.50 3.76
N ASN A 434 -6.51 20.60 3.06
CA ASN A 434 -7.52 20.67 2.02
C ASN A 434 -6.93 20.54 0.60
N ARG A 435 -5.61 20.39 0.48
CA ARG A 435 -4.95 20.16 -0.80
C ARG A 435 -5.01 18.67 -1.12
N ALA A 436 -5.32 18.33 -2.37
CA ALA A 436 -5.22 16.94 -2.83
C ALA A 436 -3.79 16.39 -2.64
N MET A 437 -3.66 15.07 -2.48
CA MET A 437 -2.37 14.43 -2.25
C MET A 437 -1.31 14.85 -3.27
N ALA A 438 -0.03 14.84 -2.83
CA ALA A 438 1.12 15.22 -3.66
C ALA A 438 1.10 16.68 -4.16
N ALA A 439 0.36 17.60 -3.53
CA ALA A 439 0.37 19.04 -3.85
C ALA A 439 1.71 19.75 -3.55
N THR A 440 2.55 19.14 -2.71
CA THR A 440 3.75 19.75 -2.14
C THR A 440 4.85 18.71 -1.99
N TYR A 441 6.08 19.07 -2.36
CA TYR A 441 7.28 18.27 -2.18
C TYR A 441 8.41 19.14 -1.64
N TYR A 442 9.32 18.55 -0.87
CA TYR A 442 10.53 19.22 -0.39
C TYR A 442 11.76 18.43 -0.86
N PRO A 443 12.31 18.76 -2.04
CA PRO A 443 13.56 18.16 -2.50
C PRO A 443 14.72 18.51 -1.55
N THR A 444 15.72 17.64 -1.49
CA THR A 444 16.92 17.80 -0.65
C THR A 444 18.13 18.30 -1.42
N THR A 445 18.08 18.25 -2.76
CA THR A 445 19.13 18.72 -3.68
C THR A 445 18.50 19.49 -4.83
N LEU A 446 19.27 20.41 -5.42
CA LEU A 446 18.92 21.24 -6.57
C LEU A 446 18.62 20.37 -7.80
N GLU A 447 19.42 19.33 -8.02
CA GLU A 447 19.16 18.38 -9.11
C GLU A 447 17.87 17.57 -8.88
N GLY A 448 17.51 17.31 -7.62
CA GLY A 448 16.28 16.64 -7.21
C GLY A 448 15.01 17.42 -7.53
N ILE A 449 15.10 18.73 -7.77
CA ILE A 449 13.96 19.59 -8.13
C ILE A 449 13.31 19.10 -9.42
N TYR A 450 14.11 18.69 -10.40
CA TYR A 450 13.59 18.16 -11.65
C TYR A 450 12.64 16.99 -11.41
N GLN A 451 13.10 15.94 -10.72
CA GLN A 451 12.32 14.73 -10.52
C GLN A 451 11.08 14.97 -9.64
N THR A 452 11.22 15.78 -8.59
CA THR A 452 10.11 16.12 -7.70
C THR A 452 9.03 16.93 -8.41
N ALA A 453 9.40 17.87 -9.29
CA ALA A 453 8.44 18.62 -10.10
C ALA A 453 7.72 17.72 -11.12
N GLN A 454 8.42 16.76 -11.74
CA GLN A 454 7.81 15.76 -12.61
C GLN A 454 6.78 14.90 -11.86
N ASN A 455 7.10 14.50 -10.62
CA ASN A 455 6.19 13.74 -9.78
C ASN A 455 4.96 14.55 -9.38
N LEU A 456 5.14 15.83 -8.99
CA LEU A 456 4.04 16.75 -8.70
C LEU A 456 3.14 16.94 -9.93
N ALA A 457 3.72 17.12 -11.12
CA ALA A 457 2.95 17.26 -12.35
C ALA A 457 2.06 16.04 -12.64
N ARG A 458 2.62 14.82 -12.60
CA ARG A 458 1.86 13.60 -12.92
C ARG A 458 0.82 13.26 -11.86
N LYS A 459 1.23 13.24 -10.58
CA LYS A 459 0.36 12.78 -9.48
C LYS A 459 -0.68 13.82 -9.07
N HIS A 460 -0.30 15.10 -9.11
CA HIS A 460 -1.14 16.18 -8.62
C HIS A 460 -1.75 17.01 -9.75
N LEU A 461 -0.94 17.68 -10.59
CA LEU A 461 -1.48 18.61 -11.58
C LEU A 461 -2.42 17.93 -12.59
N ILE A 462 -2.01 16.77 -13.11
CA ILE A 462 -2.81 15.96 -14.04
C ILE A 462 -3.81 15.10 -13.27
N GLY A 463 -3.34 14.39 -12.25
CA GLY A 463 -4.08 13.28 -11.64
C GLY A 463 -5.14 13.63 -10.60
N SER A 464 -5.03 14.74 -9.86
CA SER A 464 -5.86 14.90 -8.65
C SER A 464 -6.23 16.32 -8.23
N CYS A 465 -5.55 17.37 -8.68
CA CYS A 465 -5.83 18.74 -8.23
C CYS A 465 -7.14 19.27 -8.84
N PRO A 466 -8.18 19.62 -8.06
CA PRO A 466 -9.42 20.16 -8.63
C PRO A 466 -9.29 21.63 -9.09
N HIS A 467 -8.24 22.33 -8.64
CA HIS A 467 -8.04 23.76 -8.93
C HIS A 467 -7.21 24.03 -10.19
N VAL A 468 -6.59 23.02 -10.79
CA VAL A 468 -5.89 23.20 -12.09
C VAL A 468 -6.94 23.43 -13.18
N PRO A 469 -6.87 24.53 -13.94
CA PRO A 469 -7.80 24.82 -15.03
C PRO A 469 -7.89 23.64 -16.02
N PRO A 470 -9.10 23.24 -16.47
CA PRO A 470 -9.27 22.08 -17.36
C PRO A 470 -8.41 22.13 -18.62
N ASP A 471 -8.33 23.29 -19.27
CA ASP A 471 -7.51 23.49 -20.47
C ASP A 471 -6.01 23.31 -20.20
N CYS A 472 -5.55 23.77 -19.03
CA CYS A 472 -4.17 23.58 -18.62
C CYS A 472 -3.87 22.09 -18.34
N ARG A 473 -4.81 21.39 -17.72
CA ARG A 473 -4.69 19.95 -17.45
C ARG A 473 -4.63 19.15 -18.75
N GLN A 474 -5.53 19.43 -19.69
CA GLN A 474 -5.57 18.76 -20.98
C GLN A 474 -4.24 18.95 -21.73
N ARG A 475 -3.76 20.19 -21.81
CA ARG A 475 -2.46 20.51 -22.44
C ARG A 475 -1.28 19.80 -21.75
N LEU A 476 -1.30 19.67 -20.42
CA LEU A 476 -0.28 18.91 -19.68
C LEU A 476 -0.33 17.42 -20.03
N THR A 477 -1.52 16.83 -20.15
CA THR A 477 -1.72 15.42 -20.54
C THR A 477 -1.20 15.18 -21.96
N ASP A 478 -1.65 15.97 -22.93
CA ASP A 478 -1.28 15.81 -24.35
C ASP A 478 0.25 15.93 -24.54
N LEU A 479 0.88 16.89 -23.88
CA LEU A 479 2.32 17.10 -23.96
C LEU A 479 3.12 16.04 -23.20
N CYS A 480 2.56 15.43 -22.15
CA CYS A 480 3.21 14.38 -21.37
C CYS A 480 3.36 13.07 -22.17
N GLU A 481 2.41 12.76 -23.05
CA GLU A 481 2.42 11.54 -23.87
C GLU A 481 3.33 11.66 -25.10
N SER A 482 3.69 12.89 -25.49
CA SER A 482 4.65 13.14 -26.56
C SER A 482 6.08 12.84 -26.11
N LYS A 483 6.73 11.82 -26.71
CA LYS A 483 8.15 11.50 -26.48
C LYS A 483 9.00 12.71 -26.88
N SER A 484 9.56 13.41 -25.90
CA SER A 484 10.51 14.52 -26.15
C SER A 484 11.94 13.98 -26.19
N ALA A 485 12.65 14.23 -27.29
CA ALA A 485 14.01 13.74 -27.56
C ALA A 485 15.13 14.50 -26.82
N LEU A 486 14.80 15.47 -25.97
CA LEU A 486 15.77 16.29 -25.24
C LEU A 486 16.06 15.66 -23.87
N GLY A 487 17.05 14.77 -23.86
CA GLY A 487 17.62 14.21 -22.63
C GLY A 487 18.37 15.27 -21.83
N THR A 488 18.26 15.21 -20.49
CA THR A 488 19.03 15.94 -19.47
C THR A 488 18.65 17.40 -19.12
N GLY A 489 17.38 17.63 -18.72
CA GLY A 489 16.94 18.90 -18.12
C GLY A 489 17.41 19.14 -16.66
N LYS A 490 17.97 18.13 -15.97
CA LYS A 490 18.30 18.22 -14.52
C LYS A 490 19.21 19.40 -14.18
N ARG A 491 20.34 19.55 -14.90
CA ARG A 491 21.31 20.63 -14.67
C ARG A 491 20.68 22.02 -14.86
N TYR A 492 19.90 22.20 -15.93
CA TYR A 492 19.21 23.47 -16.18
C TYR A 492 18.23 23.82 -15.05
N TRP A 493 17.52 22.82 -14.52
CA TRP A 493 16.60 23.03 -13.41
C TRP A 493 17.33 23.44 -12.12
N ALA A 494 18.48 22.84 -11.83
CA ALA A 494 19.34 23.18 -10.69
C ALA A 494 19.89 24.62 -10.82
N GLU A 495 20.46 24.97 -11.98
CA GLU A 495 20.99 26.31 -12.24
C GLU A 495 19.91 27.39 -12.12
N LYS A 496 18.70 27.13 -12.64
CA LYS A 496 17.60 28.09 -12.52
C LYS A 496 17.07 28.22 -11.10
N ALA A 497 17.08 27.13 -10.32
CA ALA A 497 16.72 27.21 -8.90
C ALA A 497 17.73 28.07 -8.13
N GLN A 498 19.03 27.93 -8.41
CA GLN A 498 20.07 28.80 -7.85
C GLN A 498 19.88 30.27 -8.24
N MET A 499 19.53 30.54 -9.49
CA MET A 499 19.19 31.91 -9.94
C MET A 499 17.95 32.47 -9.24
N SER A 500 17.02 31.62 -8.82
CA SER A 500 15.86 31.98 -7.98
C SER A 500 16.20 32.12 -6.49
N GLY A 501 17.49 32.09 -6.13
CA GLY A 501 17.96 32.24 -4.75
C GLY A 501 17.95 30.95 -3.93
N VAL A 502 17.67 29.79 -4.54
CA VAL A 502 17.64 28.51 -3.82
C VAL A 502 19.04 27.93 -3.71
N VAL A 503 19.48 27.62 -2.49
CA VAL A 503 20.79 27.02 -2.21
C VAL A 503 20.63 25.70 -1.45
N GLU A 504 21.60 24.81 -1.60
CA GLU A 504 21.72 23.61 -0.75
C GLU A 504 22.44 23.98 0.54
N ASP A 505 21.85 23.61 1.67
CA ASP A 505 22.37 23.83 3.02
C ASP A 505 22.10 22.57 3.83
N ASP A 506 23.13 21.90 4.36
CA ASP A 506 23.02 20.69 5.20
C ASP A 506 21.97 19.66 4.74
N SER A 507 21.94 19.35 3.44
CA SER A 507 21.02 18.41 2.80
C SER A 507 19.53 18.82 2.79
N ILE A 508 19.24 20.11 2.93
CA ILE A 508 17.95 20.74 2.65
C ILE A 508 18.15 21.92 1.67
N LEU A 509 17.05 22.43 1.13
CA LEU A 509 17.08 23.64 0.31
C LEU A 509 16.63 24.84 1.15
N ARG A 510 17.25 25.99 0.95
CA ARG A 510 16.88 27.27 1.57
C ARG A 510 16.91 28.41 0.54
N PHE A 511 16.19 29.49 0.80
CA PHE A 511 16.45 30.75 0.07
C PHE A 511 17.67 31.44 0.70
N ARG A 512 18.49 32.07 -0.14
CA ARG A 512 19.63 32.91 0.25
C ARG A 512 19.20 34.34 0.59
#